data_AF-A0A7C4EJB6-F1
#
_entry.id   AF-A0A7C4EJB6-F1
#
_cell.length_a   1.000
_cell.length_b   1.000
_cell.length_c   1.000
_cell.angle_alpha   90.00
_cell.angle_beta   90.00
_cell.angle_gamma   90.00
#
_symmetry.space_group_name_H-M   'P 1'
#
loop_
_entity.id
_entity.type
_entity.pdbx_description
1 polymer ?
#
loop_
_entity_poly.entity_id
_entity_poly.type
_entity_poly.pdbx_seq_one_letter_code
_entity_poly.pdbx_strand_id
1 'polypeptide(L)'
;MRKRFGHRLRELRLLAGLTQQELARRAHLSDRFLGRVERGDASPSFESLDRLAETLGAHPASLFLTCRQDGDHDADPTDDATNRDLMGITLAGWWTYTTDTGAWELTAGVRAVLGLEPDAPGPDGERLLDLVDPRDRERAQGLLSLVRKGQDVPKSVLRVIRRDGFRRLVLVHAQRAMGNAGDGARVIGALVDITE
;
A
#
# COMPACT_ATOMS: atom_id res chain seq x y z
N MET A 1 6.23 14.14 13.01
CA MET A 1 7.19 13.30 12.23
C MET A 1 8.15 12.50 13.11
N ARG A 2 9.03 13.15 13.89
CA ARG A 2 10.08 12.46 14.70
C ARG A 2 9.56 11.42 15.70
N LYS A 3 8.46 11.70 16.41
CA LYS A 3 7.82 10.73 17.32
C LYS A 3 7.29 9.49 16.60
N ARG A 4 6.70 9.65 15.42
CA ARG A 4 6.19 8.54 14.59
C ARG A 4 7.33 7.67 14.06
N PHE A 5 8.41 8.31 13.61
CA PHE A 5 9.64 7.61 13.23
C PHE A 5 10.22 6.81 14.40
N GLY A 6 10.38 7.44 15.56
CA GLY A 6 10.92 6.77 16.75
C GLY A 6 10.07 5.57 17.20
N HIS A 7 8.74 5.71 17.14
CA HIS A 7 7.81 4.62 17.39
C HIS A 7 7.98 3.48 16.38
N ARG A 8 8.07 3.78 15.08
CA ARG A 8 8.26 2.77 14.03
C ARG A 8 9.59 2.04 14.17
N LEU A 9 10.65 2.76 14.47
CA LEU A 9 11.97 2.16 14.72
C LEU A 9 11.92 1.20 15.92
N ARG A 10 11.24 1.60 17.01
CA ARG A 10 11.01 0.74 18.17
C ARG A 10 10.22 -0.52 17.80
N GLU A 11 9.17 -0.38 17.01
CA GLU A 11 8.33 -1.49 16.56
C GLU A 11 9.14 -2.52 15.75
N LEU A 12 9.87 -2.06 14.73
CA LEU A 12 10.73 -2.93 13.91
C LEU A 12 11.81 -3.61 14.75
N ARG A 13 12.40 -2.89 15.71
CA ARG A 13 13.35 -3.47 16.66
C ARG A 13 12.75 -4.62 17.46
N LEU A 14 11.52 -4.44 17.97
CA LEU A 14 10.83 -5.47 18.74
C LEU A 14 10.44 -6.67 17.88
N LEU A 15 10.00 -6.45 16.64
CA LEU A 15 9.72 -7.53 15.67
C LEU A 15 10.98 -8.34 15.32
N ALA A 16 12.14 -7.68 15.27
CA ALA A 16 13.43 -8.34 15.12
C ALA A 16 13.94 -9.02 16.41
N GLY A 17 13.21 -8.94 17.52
CA GLY A 17 13.57 -9.54 18.80
C GLY A 17 14.78 -8.88 19.48
N LEU A 18 15.10 -7.63 19.15
CA LEU A 18 16.32 -6.95 19.63
C LEU A 18 16.02 -6.02 20.82
N THR A 19 16.94 -5.96 21.79
CA THR A 19 16.93 -4.89 22.81
C THR A 19 17.47 -3.59 22.21
N GLN A 20 17.22 -2.44 22.85
CA GLN A 20 17.82 -1.17 22.41
C GLN A 20 19.35 -1.27 22.35
N GLN A 21 19.97 -1.88 23.36
CA GLN A 21 21.43 -2.04 23.40
C GLN A 21 21.93 -2.91 22.25
N GLU A 22 21.21 -3.99 21.94
CA GLU A 22 21.61 -4.90 20.87
C GLU A 22 21.47 -4.26 19.48
N LEU A 23 20.38 -3.52 19.22
CA LEU A 23 20.24 -2.78 17.97
C LEU A 23 21.31 -1.68 17.86
N ALA A 24 21.55 -0.93 18.94
CA ALA A 24 22.56 0.14 18.94
C ALA A 24 23.96 -0.43 18.65
N ARG A 25 24.33 -1.51 19.33
CA ARG A 25 25.61 -2.20 19.14
C ARG A 25 25.78 -2.70 17.70
N ARG A 26 24.77 -3.36 17.13
CA ARG A 26 24.81 -3.88 15.75
C ARG A 26 24.81 -2.78 14.69
N ALA A 27 24.10 -1.69 14.92
CA ALA A 27 24.06 -0.53 14.01
C ALA A 27 25.25 0.44 14.22
N HIS A 28 26.22 0.12 15.09
CA HIS A 28 27.34 0.98 15.45
C HIS A 28 26.90 2.38 15.94
N LEU A 29 25.89 2.40 16.82
CA LEU A 29 25.34 3.58 17.50
C LEU A 29 25.47 3.44 19.01
N SER A 30 25.37 4.56 19.74
CA SER A 30 25.30 4.50 21.21
C SER A 30 23.86 4.23 21.69
N ASP A 31 23.73 3.44 22.76
CA ASP A 31 22.44 3.17 23.43
C ASP A 31 21.68 4.46 23.75
N ARG A 32 22.39 5.48 24.23
CA ARG A 32 21.83 6.81 24.54
C ARG A 32 21.27 7.48 23.29
N PHE A 33 21.98 7.39 22.16
CA PHE A 33 21.52 7.97 20.90
C PHE A 33 20.27 7.24 20.41
N LEU A 34 20.32 5.91 20.34
CA LEU A 34 19.17 5.11 19.90
C LEU A 34 17.94 5.37 20.77
N GLY A 35 18.09 5.42 22.10
CA GLY A 35 16.99 5.73 23.00
C GLY A 35 16.37 7.11 22.75
N ARG A 36 17.18 8.14 22.45
CA ARG A 36 16.65 9.46 22.06
C ARG A 36 15.95 9.42 20.71
N VAL A 37 16.47 8.65 19.77
CA VAL A 37 15.87 8.49 18.43
C VAL A 37 14.49 7.81 18.54
N GLU A 38 14.38 6.71 19.30
CA GLU A 38 13.10 6.02 19.51
C GLU A 38 12.05 6.88 20.23
N ARG A 39 12.47 7.80 21.11
CA ARG A 39 11.56 8.78 21.74
C ARG A 39 11.20 9.96 20.84
N GLY A 40 11.90 10.12 19.71
CA GLY A 40 11.76 11.28 18.82
C GLY A 40 12.48 12.54 19.30
N ASP A 41 13.40 12.41 20.28
CA ASP A 41 14.20 13.49 20.87
C ASP A 41 15.46 13.79 20.03
N ALA A 42 15.92 12.84 19.22
CA ALA A 42 17.06 12.99 18.30
C ALA A 42 16.70 12.57 16.87
N SER A 43 17.34 13.20 15.89
CA SER A 43 17.20 12.82 14.49
C SER A 43 18.46 12.05 14.05
N PRO A 44 18.32 10.83 13.49
CA PRO A 44 19.44 10.11 12.91
C PRO A 44 19.96 10.81 11.66
N SER A 45 21.27 10.69 11.40
CA SER A 45 21.83 11.03 10.08
C SER A 45 21.37 10.02 9.03
N PHE A 46 21.51 10.36 7.75
CA PHE A 46 21.22 9.43 6.65
C PHE A 46 22.02 8.12 6.77
N GLU A 47 23.32 8.22 7.06
CA GLU A 47 24.18 7.06 7.33
C GLU A 47 23.73 6.23 8.55
N SER A 48 23.16 6.88 9.58
CA SER A 48 22.60 6.15 10.72
C SER A 48 21.29 5.43 10.36
N LEU A 49 20.48 6.01 9.47
CA LEU A 49 19.28 5.37 8.96
C LEU A 49 19.61 4.11 8.17
N ASP A 50 20.62 4.18 7.31
CA ASP A 50 21.04 3.06 6.47
C ASP A 50 21.52 1.88 7.32
N ARG A 51 22.41 2.15 8.28
CA ARG A 51 22.88 1.14 9.25
C ARG A 51 21.75 0.51 10.06
N LEU A 52 20.74 1.30 10.46
CA LEU A 52 19.58 0.80 11.17
C LEU A 52 18.72 -0.11 10.28
N ALA A 53 18.49 0.27 9.02
CA ALA A 53 17.73 -0.49 8.06
C ALA A 53 18.41 -1.84 7.75
N GLU A 54 19.71 -1.81 7.46
CA GLU A 54 20.53 -3.02 7.25
C GLU A 54 20.51 -3.96 8.45
N THR A 55 20.71 -3.41 9.66
CA THR A 55 20.72 -4.20 10.90
C THR A 55 19.37 -4.86 11.16
N LEU A 56 18.28 -4.20 10.79
CA LEU A 56 16.91 -4.72 10.93
C LEU A 56 16.49 -5.63 9.77
N GLY A 57 17.32 -5.78 8.73
CA GLY A 57 16.97 -6.52 7.51
C GLY A 57 15.76 -5.92 6.80
N ALA A 58 15.56 -4.60 6.90
CA ALA A 58 14.40 -3.89 6.39
C ALA A 58 14.79 -2.89 5.31
N HIS A 59 13.87 -2.62 4.37
CA HIS A 59 14.04 -1.53 3.42
C HIS A 59 14.01 -0.17 4.15
N PRO A 60 14.83 0.84 3.80
CA PRO A 60 14.87 2.13 4.52
C PRO A 60 13.50 2.83 4.63
N ALA A 61 12.65 2.70 3.61
CA ALA A 61 11.28 3.23 3.65
C ALA A 61 10.45 2.65 4.82
N SER A 62 10.69 1.39 5.21
CA SER A 62 9.98 0.72 6.31
C SER A 62 10.17 1.43 7.66
N LEU A 63 11.27 2.17 7.84
CA LEU A 63 11.52 2.98 9.04
C LEU A 63 10.53 4.15 9.18
N PHE A 64 9.88 4.55 8.08
CA PHE A 64 8.93 5.67 8.03
C PHE A 64 7.48 5.23 7.87
N LEU A 65 7.23 3.99 7.42
CA LEU A 65 5.90 3.45 7.20
C LEU A 65 5.26 2.95 8.51
N THR A 66 4.44 3.77 9.15
CA THR A 66 3.55 3.33 10.25
C THR A 66 2.18 2.96 9.69
N CYS A 67 1.70 1.73 9.90
CA CYS A 67 0.26 1.47 9.85
C CYS A 67 -0.39 2.17 11.05
N ARG A 68 -1.42 3.00 10.83
CA ARG A 68 -2.22 3.50 11.96
C ARG A 68 -2.88 2.28 12.62
N GLN A 69 -2.64 2.08 13.92
CA GLN A 69 -3.56 1.36 14.78
C GLN A 69 -4.33 2.43 15.56
N ASP A 70 -5.45 2.88 14.99
CA ASP A 70 -6.50 3.45 15.82
C ASP A 70 -7.60 2.41 15.86
N GLY A 71 -7.88 1.91 17.06
CA GLY A 71 -9.18 1.34 17.34
C GLY A 71 -10.24 2.42 17.13
N ASP A 72 -11.42 2.00 16.69
CA ASP A 72 -12.55 2.82 16.26
C ASP A 72 -12.28 3.62 14.98
N HIS A 73 -12.69 3.07 13.84
CA HIS A 73 -14.04 3.28 13.31
C HIS A 73 -14.30 2.19 12.27
N ASP A 74 -15.56 1.79 12.13
CA ASP A 74 -16.11 1.24 10.88
C ASP A 74 -15.88 2.24 9.74
N ALA A 75 -14.62 2.47 9.36
CA ALA A 75 -14.27 3.34 8.27
C ALA A 75 -14.53 2.54 7.00
N ASP A 76 -15.65 2.85 6.39
CA ASP A 76 -15.94 2.47 5.02
C ASP A 76 -14.68 2.75 4.17
N PRO A 77 -14.06 1.72 3.56
CA PRO A 77 -12.87 1.89 2.72
C PRO A 77 -13.10 2.85 1.54
N THR A 78 -14.35 3.22 1.28
CA THR A 78 -14.77 4.18 0.25
C THR A 78 -14.90 5.63 0.74
N ASP A 79 -14.72 5.92 2.04
CA ASP A 79 -14.83 7.29 2.56
C ASP A 79 -13.62 8.15 2.13
N ASP A 80 -13.92 9.12 1.28
CA ASP A 80 -13.01 10.01 0.57
C ASP A 80 -12.22 10.92 1.53
N ALA A 81 -12.71 11.13 2.76
CA ALA A 81 -12.02 11.82 3.83
C ALA A 81 -10.86 11.00 4.44
N THR A 82 -11.07 9.69 4.63
CA THR A 82 -10.04 8.73 5.07
C THR A 82 -8.91 8.65 4.03
N ASN A 83 -9.27 8.75 2.75
CA ASN A 83 -8.34 8.71 1.62
C ASN A 83 -7.42 9.97 1.53
N ARG A 84 -7.92 11.15 1.92
CA ARG A 84 -7.11 12.39 1.93
C ARG A 84 -5.98 12.37 2.97
N ASP A 85 -6.18 11.71 4.10
CA ASP A 85 -5.12 11.58 5.13
C ASP A 85 -4.07 10.49 4.80
N LEU A 86 -4.36 9.62 3.83
CA LEU A 86 -3.40 8.68 3.22
C LEU A 86 -2.43 9.35 2.21
N MET A 87 -2.57 10.65 1.92
CA MET A 87 -1.75 11.44 0.97
C MET A 87 -0.23 11.51 1.26
N GLY A 88 0.28 10.79 2.25
CA GLY A 88 1.71 10.64 2.49
C GLY A 88 2.41 9.55 1.68
N ILE A 89 1.67 8.65 1.03
CA ILE A 89 2.21 7.59 0.15
C ILE A 89 1.54 7.74 -1.22
N THR A 90 2.15 8.53 -2.10
CA THR A 90 1.62 8.96 -3.41
C THR A 90 1.41 7.82 -4.43
N LEU A 91 1.52 6.55 -4.03
CA LEU A 91 1.67 5.40 -4.94
C LEU A 91 0.79 4.20 -4.58
N ALA A 92 -0.25 4.35 -3.76
CA ALA A 92 -1.18 3.25 -3.45
C ALA A 92 -2.64 3.75 -3.38
N GLY A 93 -3.55 3.02 -4.02
CA GLY A 93 -4.99 3.26 -3.91
C GLY A 93 -5.78 1.96 -3.75
N TRP A 94 -7.04 2.08 -3.35
CA TRP A 94 -7.95 0.96 -3.15
C TRP A 94 -9.08 0.97 -4.19
N TRP A 95 -9.60 -0.20 -4.48
CA TRP A 95 -10.75 -0.38 -5.37
C TRP A 95 -11.68 -1.47 -4.82
N THR A 96 -12.96 -1.33 -5.13
CA THR A 96 -14.00 -2.29 -4.78
C THR A 96 -14.73 -2.74 -6.04
N TYR A 97 -15.07 -4.03 -6.11
CA TYR A 97 -15.93 -4.60 -7.13
C TYR A 97 -17.12 -5.30 -6.48
N THR A 98 -18.33 -4.92 -6.87
CA THR A 98 -19.58 -5.54 -6.40
C THR A 98 -20.03 -6.60 -7.41
N THR A 99 -20.10 -7.87 -7.00
CA THR A 99 -20.37 -8.97 -7.94
C THR A 99 -21.75 -8.92 -8.56
N ASP A 100 -22.74 -8.42 -7.81
CA ASP A 100 -24.15 -8.48 -8.21
C ASP A 100 -24.48 -7.45 -9.28
N THR A 101 -23.90 -6.25 -9.16
CA THR A 101 -24.12 -5.14 -10.09
C THR A 101 -23.01 -5.04 -11.15
N GLY A 102 -21.87 -5.70 -10.92
CA GLY A 102 -20.66 -5.52 -11.73
C GLY A 102 -20.03 -4.13 -11.59
N ALA A 103 -20.41 -3.37 -10.55
CA ALA A 103 -19.94 -2.01 -10.34
C ALA A 103 -18.50 -1.99 -9.82
N TRP A 104 -17.69 -1.09 -10.41
CA TRP A 104 -16.34 -0.77 -9.98
C TRP A 104 -16.31 0.57 -9.27
N GLU A 105 -15.76 0.58 -8.07
CA GLU A 105 -15.52 1.79 -7.28
C GLU A 105 -14.01 1.97 -7.14
N LEU A 106 -13.48 3.04 -7.73
CA LEU A 106 -12.05 3.35 -7.71
C LEU A 106 -11.83 4.62 -6.88
N THR A 107 -10.98 4.52 -5.86
CA THR A 107 -10.51 5.69 -5.13
C THR A 107 -9.70 6.64 -6.03
N ALA A 108 -9.58 7.90 -5.61
CA ALA A 108 -8.74 8.89 -6.28
C ALA A 108 -7.28 8.40 -6.48
N GLY A 109 -6.75 7.61 -5.53
CA GLY A 109 -5.41 7.02 -5.63
C GLY A 109 -5.29 6.04 -6.79
N VAL A 110 -6.24 5.11 -6.95
CA VAL A 110 -6.22 4.15 -8.09
C VAL A 110 -6.39 4.90 -9.40
N ARG A 111 -7.28 5.91 -9.44
CA ARG A 111 -7.48 6.74 -10.63
C ARG A 111 -6.19 7.45 -11.05
N ALA A 112 -5.47 8.06 -10.09
CA ALA A 112 -4.19 8.71 -10.35
C ALA A 112 -3.12 7.72 -10.83
N VAL A 113 -3.05 6.51 -10.25
CA VAL A 113 -2.10 5.48 -10.70
C VAL A 113 -2.40 5.01 -12.13
N LEU A 114 -3.67 4.92 -12.50
CA LEU A 114 -4.12 4.51 -13.84
C LEU A 114 -4.16 5.68 -14.86
N GLY A 115 -3.96 6.93 -14.42
CA GLY A 115 -4.09 8.10 -15.28
C GLY A 115 -5.53 8.37 -15.73
N LEU A 116 -6.51 8.09 -14.86
CA LEU A 116 -7.92 8.34 -15.08
C LEU A 116 -8.32 9.71 -14.52
N GLU A 117 -9.27 10.37 -15.19
CA GLU A 117 -9.85 11.61 -14.68
C GLU A 117 -10.61 11.37 -13.35
N PRO A 118 -10.57 12.32 -12.39
CA PRO A 118 -11.18 12.16 -11.07
C PRO A 118 -12.67 11.80 -11.13
N ASP A 119 -13.42 12.50 -11.99
CA ASP A 119 -14.88 12.37 -12.09
C ASP A 119 -15.34 11.47 -13.24
N ALA A 120 -14.40 10.81 -13.95
CA ALA A 120 -14.79 9.89 -15.00
C ALA A 120 -15.56 8.70 -14.40
N PRO A 121 -16.63 8.20 -15.07
CA PRO A 121 -17.20 6.91 -14.69
C PRO A 121 -16.09 5.87 -14.65
N GLY A 122 -16.08 5.04 -13.60
CA GLY A 122 -15.08 3.99 -13.44
C GLY A 122 -15.00 3.14 -14.72
N PRO A 123 -13.80 2.79 -15.21
CA PRO A 123 -13.68 1.92 -16.37
C PRO A 123 -14.39 0.61 -16.06
N ASP A 124 -15.16 0.10 -17.03
CA ASP A 124 -15.57 -1.29 -16.97
C ASP A 124 -14.31 -2.20 -17.02
N GLY A 125 -14.48 -3.47 -16.68
CA GLY A 125 -13.36 -4.41 -16.66
C GLY A 125 -12.61 -4.52 -17.99
N GLU A 126 -13.28 -4.29 -19.12
CA GLU A 126 -12.64 -4.36 -20.46
C GLU A 126 -11.77 -3.12 -20.72
N ARG A 127 -12.24 -1.93 -20.32
CA ARG A 127 -11.48 -0.67 -20.39
C ARG A 127 -10.23 -0.68 -19.50
N LEU A 128 -10.21 -1.48 -18.44
CA LEU A 128 -9.00 -1.68 -17.63
C LEU A 128 -7.92 -2.47 -18.39
N LEU A 129 -8.31 -3.43 -19.24
CA LEU A 129 -7.36 -4.23 -20.04
C LEU A 129 -6.66 -3.40 -21.12
N ASP A 130 -7.30 -2.34 -21.61
CA ASP A 130 -6.69 -1.39 -22.54
C ASP A 130 -5.46 -0.68 -21.96
N LEU A 131 -5.44 -0.51 -20.63
CA LEU A 131 -4.32 0.08 -19.90
C LEU A 131 -3.20 -0.91 -19.60
N VAL A 132 -3.36 -2.21 -19.88
CA VAL A 132 -2.35 -3.24 -19.59
C VAL A 132 -1.44 -3.46 -20.79
N ASP A 133 -0.12 -3.53 -20.55
CA ASP A 133 0.87 -3.87 -21.59
C ASP A 133 0.45 -5.19 -22.27
N PRO A 134 0.52 -5.29 -23.62
CA PRO A 134 0.11 -6.49 -24.34
C PRO A 134 0.69 -7.80 -23.80
N ARG A 135 1.90 -7.77 -23.21
CA ARG A 135 2.57 -8.93 -22.62
C ARG A 135 1.96 -9.41 -21.31
N ASP A 136 1.17 -8.58 -20.62
CA ASP A 136 0.51 -8.92 -19.37
C ASP A 136 -1.01 -9.10 -19.52
N ARG A 137 -1.58 -8.94 -20.73
CA ARG A 137 -3.03 -9.00 -20.97
C ARG A 137 -3.66 -10.33 -20.60
N GLU A 138 -3.04 -11.45 -20.95
CA GLU A 138 -3.54 -12.79 -20.59
C GLU A 138 -3.61 -12.95 -19.06
N ARG A 139 -2.57 -12.51 -18.35
CA ARG A 139 -2.55 -12.50 -16.88
C ARG A 139 -3.65 -11.60 -16.33
N ALA A 140 -3.76 -10.37 -16.84
CA ALA A 140 -4.77 -9.42 -16.39
C ALA A 140 -6.21 -9.93 -16.63
N GLN A 141 -6.48 -10.59 -17.76
CA GLN A 141 -7.76 -11.26 -18.02
C GLN A 141 -8.06 -12.35 -16.99
N GLY A 142 -7.06 -13.15 -16.63
CA GLY A 142 -7.18 -14.15 -15.56
C GLY A 142 -7.55 -13.53 -14.22
N LEU A 143 -6.86 -12.46 -13.82
CA LEU A 143 -7.15 -11.74 -12.57
C LEU A 143 -8.53 -11.09 -12.59
N LEU A 144 -8.93 -10.48 -13.71
CA LEU A 144 -10.25 -9.89 -13.89
C LEU A 144 -11.36 -10.96 -13.80
N SER A 145 -11.12 -12.16 -14.30
CA SER A 145 -12.03 -13.30 -14.15
C SER A 145 -12.22 -13.69 -12.68
N LEU A 146 -11.14 -13.70 -11.88
CA LEU A 146 -11.23 -13.96 -10.44
C LEU A 146 -12.05 -12.88 -9.72
N VAL A 147 -11.80 -11.61 -10.03
CA VAL A 147 -12.58 -10.48 -9.49
C VAL A 147 -14.06 -10.62 -9.81
N ARG A 148 -14.40 -10.87 -11.08
CA ARG A 148 -15.79 -11.05 -11.55
C ARG A 148 -16.48 -12.23 -10.87
N LYS A 149 -15.74 -13.28 -10.48
CA LYS A 149 -16.25 -14.44 -9.74
C LYS A 149 -16.30 -14.23 -8.22
N GLY A 150 -15.93 -13.06 -7.72
CA GLY A 150 -15.89 -12.80 -6.28
C GLY A 150 -14.79 -13.57 -5.55
N GLN A 151 -13.68 -13.90 -6.22
CA GLN A 151 -12.58 -14.70 -5.68
C GLN A 151 -11.40 -13.83 -5.27
N ASP A 152 -10.56 -14.36 -4.38
CA ASP A 152 -9.29 -13.73 -4.01
C ASP A 152 -8.38 -13.60 -5.23
N VAL A 153 -7.72 -12.46 -5.33
CA VAL A 153 -6.74 -12.16 -6.38
C VAL A 153 -5.35 -12.26 -5.77
N PRO A 154 -4.51 -13.22 -6.20
CA PRO A 154 -3.16 -13.35 -5.68
C PRO A 154 -2.33 -12.10 -6.00
N LYS A 155 -1.36 -11.79 -5.14
CA LYS A 155 -0.40 -10.71 -5.37
C LYS A 155 0.26 -10.90 -6.74
N SER A 156 0.03 -9.93 -7.62
CA SER A 156 0.45 -10.01 -9.02
C SER A 156 0.99 -8.66 -9.48
N VAL A 157 2.06 -8.69 -10.28
CA VAL A 157 2.61 -7.48 -10.90
C VAL A 157 2.17 -7.41 -12.36
N LEU A 158 1.68 -6.24 -12.75
CA LEU A 158 1.29 -5.91 -14.12
C LEU A 158 2.02 -4.66 -14.57
N ARG A 159 2.36 -4.61 -15.85
CA ARG A 159 2.77 -3.38 -16.53
C ARG A 159 1.52 -2.67 -17.05
N VAL A 160 1.34 -1.43 -16.64
CA VAL A 160 0.29 -0.56 -17.17
C VAL A 160 0.90 0.54 -18.05
N ILE A 161 0.23 0.83 -19.15
CA ILE A 161 0.56 1.88 -20.10
C ILE A 161 -0.53 2.94 -19.95
N ARG A 162 -0.18 4.07 -19.34
CA ARG A 162 -1.08 5.22 -19.25
C ARG A 162 -1.27 5.85 -20.64
N ARG A 163 -2.33 6.66 -20.79
CA ARG A 163 -2.64 7.38 -22.05
C ARG A 163 -1.54 8.36 -22.46
N ASP A 164 -0.76 8.86 -21.51
CA ASP A 164 0.41 9.72 -21.73
C ASP A 164 1.67 8.94 -22.21
N GLY A 165 1.56 7.61 -22.38
CA GLY A 165 2.64 6.74 -22.83
C GLY A 165 3.60 6.29 -21.72
N PHE A 166 3.44 6.78 -20.48
CA PHE A 166 4.27 6.34 -19.37
C PHE A 166 3.92 4.92 -18.95
N ARG A 167 4.96 4.10 -18.81
CA ARG A 167 4.86 2.73 -18.31
C ARG A 167 5.04 2.74 -16.80
N ARG A 168 4.12 2.09 -16.09
CA ARG A 168 4.23 1.83 -14.66
C ARG A 168 4.23 0.33 -14.39
N LEU A 169 4.93 -0.08 -13.36
CA LEU A 169 4.76 -1.38 -12.74
C LEU A 169 3.78 -1.21 -11.58
N VAL A 170 2.71 -2.01 -11.58
CA VAL A 170 1.72 -1.98 -10.51
C VAL A 170 1.61 -3.34 -9.86
N LEU A 171 1.61 -3.36 -8.53
CA LEU A 171 1.20 -4.51 -7.72
C LEU A 171 -0.31 -4.45 -7.51
N VAL A 172 -1.00 -5.52 -7.90
CA VAL A 172 -2.41 -5.73 -7.59
C VAL A 172 -2.58 -6.90 -6.63
N HIS A 173 -3.46 -6.74 -5.66
CA HIS A 173 -3.88 -7.79 -4.74
C HIS A 173 -5.28 -7.49 -4.25
N ALA A 174 -6.14 -8.50 -4.16
CA ALA A 174 -7.49 -8.33 -3.67
C ALA A 174 -7.98 -9.54 -2.89
N GLN A 175 -8.90 -9.29 -1.97
CA GLN A 175 -9.55 -10.31 -1.16
C GLN A 175 -11.06 -10.22 -1.35
N ARG A 176 -11.71 -11.38 -1.31
CA ARG A 176 -13.16 -11.45 -1.19
C ARG A 176 -13.58 -10.88 0.15
N ALA A 177 -14.49 -9.92 0.11
CA ALA A 177 -15.24 -9.45 1.26
C ALA A 177 -16.64 -10.07 1.23
N MET A 178 -17.06 -10.67 2.35
CA MET A 178 -18.45 -11.08 2.53
C MET A 178 -19.23 -9.84 2.99
N GLY A 179 -20.26 -9.46 2.22
CA GLY A 179 -21.22 -8.46 2.67
C GLY A 179 -22.03 -8.97 3.88
N ASN A 180 -22.66 -8.05 4.61
CA ASN A 180 -23.68 -8.41 5.60
C ASN A 180 -24.84 -9.18 4.93
N ALA A 181 -25.67 -9.90 5.71
CA ALA A 181 -26.81 -10.63 5.15
C ALA A 181 -27.72 -9.69 4.32
N GLY A 182 -27.71 -9.84 2.99
CA GLY A 182 -28.43 -9.00 2.03
C GLY A 182 -27.53 -8.08 1.19
N ASP A 183 -26.25 -7.97 1.50
CA ASP A 183 -25.25 -7.23 0.76
C ASP A 183 -24.44 -8.19 -0.12
N GLY A 184 -24.38 -7.92 -1.42
CA GLY A 184 -23.77 -8.78 -2.43
C GLY A 184 -22.32 -9.15 -2.12
N ALA A 185 -21.80 -10.21 -2.74
CA ALA A 185 -20.38 -10.51 -2.60
C ALA A 185 -19.54 -9.35 -3.18
N ARG A 186 -18.47 -8.97 -2.46
CA ARG A 186 -17.58 -7.88 -2.87
C ARG A 186 -16.15 -8.38 -2.97
N VAL A 187 -15.36 -7.72 -3.80
CA VAL A 187 -13.91 -7.90 -3.87
C VAL A 187 -13.28 -6.55 -3.59
N ILE A 188 -12.43 -6.49 -2.58
CA ILE A 188 -11.72 -5.27 -2.19
C ILE A 188 -10.24 -5.50 -2.47
N GLY A 189 -9.63 -4.56 -3.19
CA GLY A 189 -8.25 -4.68 -3.61
C GLY A 189 -7.45 -3.40 -3.50
N ALA A 190 -6.14 -3.57 -3.50
CA ALA A 190 -5.17 -2.51 -3.58
C ALA A 190 -4.51 -2.51 -4.96
N LEU A 191 -4.13 -1.32 -5.42
CA LEU A 191 -3.28 -1.12 -6.57
C LEU A 191 -2.15 -0.17 -6.15
N VAL A 192 -0.91 -0.66 -6.22
CA VAL A 192 0.28 0.05 -5.76
C VAL A 192 1.22 0.24 -6.94
N ASP A 193 1.60 1.47 -7.23
CA ASP A 193 2.67 1.79 -8.18
C ASP A 193 4.02 1.48 -7.52
N ILE A 194 4.78 0.59 -8.15
CA ILE A 194 6.09 0.11 -7.69
C ILE A 194 7.20 0.50 -8.68
N THR A 195 6.95 1.50 -9.53
CA THR A 195 7.92 2.03 -10.49
C THR A 195 8.96 2.89 -9.76
N GLU A 196 10.25 2.67 -10.05
CA GLU A 196 11.38 3.52 -9.59
C GLU A 196 11.47 4.86 -10.35
#